data_AF-A0A9X1NKW8-F1
#
_entry.id   AF-A0A9X1NKW8-F1
#
_cell.length_a   1.000
_cell.length_b   1.000
_cell.length_c   1.000
_cell.angle_alpha   90.00
_cell.angle_beta   90.00
_cell.angle_gamma   90.00
#
_symmetry.space_group_name_H-M   'P 1'
#
loop_
_entity.id
_entity.type
_entity.pdbx_description
1 polymer ?
#
loop_
_entity_poly.entity_id
_entity_poly.type
_entity_poly.pdbx_seq_one_letter_code
_entity_poly.pdbx_strand_id
1 'polypeptide(L)'
;MGRQYREQAAQALILLAARGDYRDRADAGAALARFAALPQTWEPLLALVLDAEDTAVTLEVAEALLRRRDVCGLRLVARALAQADEGRSNWIHTAVIEVFGVSAAERDAAVLICEQLAEEDAARVGAGRLRDLLSAITPVLFPTVP
;
A
#
# COMPACT_ATOMS: atom_id res chain seq x y z
N MET A 1 -20.57 -7.66 -17.95
CA MET A 1 -20.31 -6.25 -18.31
C MET A 1 -19.43 -5.53 -17.28
N GLY A 2 -19.79 -5.49 -15.99
CA GLY A 2 -19.02 -4.74 -14.98
C GLY A 2 -17.55 -5.12 -14.81
N ARG A 3 -17.19 -6.42 -14.93
CA ARG A 3 -15.79 -6.88 -14.87
C ARG A 3 -14.93 -6.29 -15.99
N GLN A 4 -15.43 -6.29 -17.22
CA GLN A 4 -14.74 -5.75 -18.39
C GLN A 4 -14.47 -4.24 -18.24
N TYR A 5 -15.44 -3.47 -17.74
CA TYR A 5 -15.23 -2.04 -17.48
C TYR A 5 -14.20 -1.79 -16.38
N ARG A 6 -14.16 -2.61 -15.32
CA ARG A 6 -13.12 -2.53 -14.30
C ARG A 6 -11.73 -2.83 -14.86
N GLU A 7 -11.61 -3.84 -15.72
CA GLU A 7 -10.35 -4.20 -16.37
C GLU A 7 -9.87 -3.08 -17.31
N GLN A 8 -10.78 -2.48 -18.09
CA GLN A 8 -10.47 -1.33 -18.96
C GLN A 8 -10.04 -0.09 -18.17
N ALA A 9 -10.75 0.23 -17.07
CA ALA A 9 -10.38 1.34 -16.20
C ALA A 9 -8.99 1.14 -15.59
N ALA A 10 -8.71 -0.06 -15.07
CA ALA A 10 -7.39 -0.41 -14.56
C ALA A 10 -6.30 -0.27 -15.65
N GLN A 11 -6.58 -0.72 -16.88
CA GLN A 11 -5.65 -0.59 -18.00
C GLN A 11 -5.32 0.87 -18.34
N ALA A 12 -6.33 1.75 -18.34
CA ALA A 12 -6.12 3.17 -18.60
C ALA A 12 -5.24 3.83 -17.53
N LEU A 13 -5.47 3.50 -16.25
CA LEU A 13 -4.66 3.98 -15.14
C LEU A 13 -3.22 3.47 -15.20
N ILE A 14 -3.00 2.21 -15.56
CA ILE A 14 -1.65 1.65 -15.77
C ILE A 14 -0.91 2.44 -16.85
N LEU A 15 -1.59 2.78 -17.96
CA LEU A 15 -0.98 3.54 -19.05
C LEU A 15 -0.62 4.97 -18.64
N LEU A 16 -1.48 5.65 -17.87
CA LEU A 16 -1.21 6.98 -17.35
C LEU A 16 -0.02 6.95 -16.39
N ALA A 17 -0.01 6.00 -15.45
CA ALA A 17 1.05 5.84 -14.47
C ALA A 17 2.42 5.51 -15.09
N ALA A 18 2.46 4.92 -16.28
CA ALA A 18 3.72 4.56 -16.94
C ALA A 18 4.33 5.67 -17.80
N ARG A 19 3.57 6.73 -18.13
CA ARG A 19 3.96 7.73 -19.14
C ARG A 19 3.81 9.18 -18.69
N GLY A 20 3.07 9.41 -17.61
CA GLY A 20 2.83 10.74 -17.08
C GLY A 20 4.01 11.31 -16.30
N ASP A 21 3.93 12.61 -15.99
CA ASP A 21 4.81 13.21 -15.01
C ASP A 21 4.52 12.67 -13.59
N TYR A 22 5.31 13.09 -12.60
CA TYR A 22 5.18 12.57 -11.24
C TYR A 22 3.75 12.72 -10.66
N ARG A 23 2.99 13.76 -11.05
CA ARG A 23 1.62 13.97 -10.56
C ARG A 23 0.66 12.98 -11.18
N ASP A 24 0.76 12.81 -12.50
CA ASP A 24 -0.02 11.81 -13.22
C ASP A 24 0.25 10.40 -12.66
N ARG A 25 1.51 10.07 -12.34
CA ARG A 25 1.86 8.79 -11.72
C ARG A 25 1.27 8.62 -10.33
N ALA A 26 1.36 9.64 -9.49
CA ALA A 26 0.79 9.63 -8.14
C ALA A 26 -0.73 9.47 -8.17
N ASP A 27 -1.43 10.32 -8.94
CA ASP A 27 -2.89 10.29 -9.10
C ASP A 27 -3.37 8.95 -9.69
N ALA A 28 -2.72 8.49 -10.76
CA ALA A 28 -3.07 7.23 -11.40
C ALA A 28 -2.80 6.05 -10.47
N GLY A 29 -1.69 6.04 -9.73
CA GLY A 29 -1.35 5.01 -8.75
C GLY A 29 -2.33 4.97 -7.59
N ALA A 30 -2.68 6.12 -7.03
CA ALA A 30 -3.68 6.23 -5.96
C ALA A 30 -5.06 5.74 -6.43
N ALA A 31 -5.46 6.06 -7.65
CA ALA A 31 -6.69 5.52 -8.25
C ALA A 31 -6.58 4.01 -8.51
N LEU A 32 -5.45 3.54 -9.04
CA LEU A 32 -5.19 2.13 -9.36
C LEU A 32 -5.20 1.25 -8.12
N ALA A 33 -4.85 1.79 -6.95
CA ALA A 33 -4.93 1.08 -5.66
C ALA A 33 -6.33 0.50 -5.42
N ARG A 34 -7.42 1.15 -5.88
CA ARG A 34 -8.80 0.62 -5.79
C ARG A 34 -9.01 -0.70 -6.56
N PHE A 35 -8.12 -0.99 -7.50
CA PHE A 35 -8.13 -2.17 -8.34
C PHE A 35 -7.12 -3.25 -7.91
N ALA A 36 -6.44 -3.11 -6.76
CA ALA A 36 -5.42 -4.04 -6.28
C ALA A 36 -5.83 -5.52 -6.17
N ALA A 37 -7.13 -5.84 -6.20
CA ALA A 37 -7.61 -7.22 -6.28
C ALA A 37 -7.46 -7.84 -7.68
N LEU A 38 -7.17 -7.05 -8.71
CA LEU A 38 -6.95 -7.49 -10.08
C LEU A 38 -5.46 -7.82 -10.28
N PRO A 39 -5.09 -9.06 -10.64
CA PRO A 39 -3.68 -9.46 -10.74
C PRO A 39 -2.82 -8.61 -11.66
N GLN A 40 -3.39 -8.10 -12.75
CA GLN A 40 -2.67 -7.25 -13.71
C GLN A 40 -2.21 -5.90 -13.13
N THR A 41 -2.74 -5.48 -11.98
CA THR A 41 -2.34 -4.22 -11.34
C THR A 41 -1.19 -4.39 -10.36
N TRP A 42 -0.80 -5.62 -10.02
CA TRP A 42 0.17 -5.86 -8.95
C TRP A 42 1.57 -5.34 -9.28
N GLU A 43 2.10 -5.69 -10.47
CA GLU A 43 3.41 -5.19 -10.89
C GLU A 43 3.42 -3.67 -11.10
N PRO A 44 2.44 -3.05 -11.78
CA PRO A 44 2.36 -1.59 -11.87
C PRO A 44 2.28 -0.90 -10.52
N LEU A 45 1.46 -1.38 -9.58
CA LEU A 45 1.36 -0.81 -8.24
C LEU A 45 2.66 -0.96 -7.46
N LEU A 46 3.32 -2.12 -7.55
CA LEU A 46 4.60 -2.35 -6.90
C LEU A 46 5.68 -1.42 -7.45
N ALA A 47 5.73 -1.20 -8.76
CA ALA A 47 6.67 -0.27 -9.39
C ALA A 47 6.44 1.18 -8.94
N LEU A 48 5.20 1.59 -8.73
CA LEU A 48 4.86 2.94 -8.24
C LEU A 48 5.17 3.13 -6.75
N VAL A 49 4.95 2.12 -5.91
CA VAL A 49 5.40 2.18 -4.50
C VAL A 49 6.93 2.19 -4.41
N LEU A 50 7.61 1.65 -5.42
CA LEU A 50 9.07 1.65 -5.53
C LEU A 50 9.57 2.67 -6.55
N ASP A 51 8.83 3.78 -6.75
CA ASP A 51 9.13 4.73 -7.81
C ASP A 51 10.59 5.22 -7.72
N ALA A 52 11.30 5.04 -8.84
CA ALA A 52 12.73 5.29 -8.90
C ALA A 52 13.04 6.79 -8.99
N GLU A 53 12.08 7.58 -9.47
CA GLU A 53 12.27 8.98 -9.84
C GLU A 53 11.73 9.94 -8.78
N ASP A 54 10.63 9.60 -8.11
CA ASP A 54 9.92 10.52 -7.23
C ASP A 54 9.32 9.84 -5.98
N THR A 55 9.76 10.29 -4.81
CA THR A 55 9.31 9.75 -3.52
C THR A 55 7.91 10.21 -3.11
N ALA A 56 7.36 11.27 -3.71
CA ALA A 56 5.97 11.66 -3.51
C ALA A 56 5.02 10.60 -4.11
N VAL A 57 5.39 10.01 -5.26
CA VAL A 57 4.65 8.88 -5.85
C VAL A 57 4.68 7.68 -4.90
N THR A 58 5.84 7.38 -4.32
CA THR A 58 5.97 6.32 -3.30
C THR A 58 5.01 6.54 -2.13
N LEU A 59 5.00 7.75 -1.55
CA LEU A 59 4.16 8.10 -0.41
C LEU A 59 2.67 7.97 -0.76
N GLU A 60 2.21 8.65 -1.81
CA GLU A 60 0.79 8.71 -2.16
C GLU A 60 0.20 7.34 -2.52
N VAL A 61 0.95 6.53 -3.27
CA VAL A 61 0.50 5.20 -3.67
C VAL A 61 0.52 4.23 -2.50
N ALA A 62 1.53 4.29 -1.63
CA ALA A 62 1.56 3.50 -0.39
C ALA A 62 0.37 3.86 0.52
N GLU A 63 0.10 5.15 0.73
CA GLU A 63 -1.06 5.58 1.52
C GLU A 63 -2.38 5.09 0.93
N ALA A 64 -2.56 5.21 -0.39
CA ALA A 64 -3.77 4.75 -1.06
C ALA A 64 -3.99 3.24 -0.91
N LEU A 65 -2.92 2.45 -0.96
CA LEU A 65 -2.98 1.01 -0.70
C LEU A 65 -3.30 0.70 0.78
N LEU A 66 -2.68 1.40 1.72
CA LEU A 66 -2.89 1.20 3.15
C LEU A 66 -4.30 1.62 3.60
N ARG A 67 -4.85 2.70 3.04
CA ARG A 67 -6.22 3.18 3.32
C ARG A 67 -7.32 2.18 2.91
N ARG A 68 -7.00 1.19 2.05
CA ARG A 68 -7.92 0.08 1.75
C ARG A 68 -8.17 -0.81 2.96
N ARG A 69 -7.17 -0.93 3.85
CA ARG A 69 -7.21 -1.75 5.08
C ARG A 69 -7.62 -3.20 4.81
N ASP A 70 -7.16 -3.73 3.69
CA ASP A 70 -7.44 -5.09 3.27
C ASP A 70 -6.16 -5.82 2.89
N VAL A 71 -6.30 -7.14 2.74
CA VAL A 71 -5.21 -8.06 2.42
C VAL A 71 -4.51 -7.68 1.11
N CYS A 72 -5.24 -7.17 0.11
CA CYS A 72 -4.62 -6.82 -1.19
C CYS A 72 -3.70 -5.60 -1.05
N GLY A 73 -4.16 -4.55 -0.36
CA GLY A 73 -3.36 -3.36 -0.11
C GLY A 73 -2.12 -3.65 0.73
N LEU A 74 -2.32 -4.32 1.88
CA LEU A 74 -1.25 -4.67 2.80
C LEU A 74 -0.23 -5.63 2.17
N ARG A 75 -0.67 -6.59 1.35
CA ARG A 75 0.24 -7.50 0.61
C ARG A 75 1.14 -6.75 -0.37
N LEU A 76 0.61 -5.77 -1.10
CA LEU A 76 1.43 -4.99 -2.05
C LEU A 76 2.45 -4.11 -1.33
N VAL A 77 2.06 -3.46 -0.24
CA VAL A 77 2.99 -2.65 0.57
C VAL A 77 4.05 -3.53 1.26
N ALA A 78 3.66 -4.69 1.79
CA ALA A 78 4.61 -5.66 2.32
C ALA A 78 5.63 -6.11 1.24
N ARG A 79 5.16 -6.47 0.04
CA ARG A 79 6.05 -6.82 -1.07
C ARG A 79 6.99 -5.68 -1.47
N ALA A 80 6.52 -4.44 -1.42
CA ALA A 80 7.37 -3.26 -1.66
C ALA A 80 8.42 -3.10 -0.55
N LEU A 81 8.04 -3.19 0.73
CA LEU A 81 8.96 -3.12 1.87
C LEU A 81 10.05 -4.20 1.87
N ALA A 82 9.78 -5.36 1.27
CA ALA A 82 10.79 -6.41 1.11
C ALA A 82 11.88 -6.04 0.09
N GLN A 83 11.57 -5.14 -0.86
CA GLN A 83 12.44 -4.76 -1.98
C GLN A 83 12.98 -3.34 -1.89
N ALA A 84 12.33 -2.48 -1.09
CA ALA A 84 12.70 -1.09 -0.92
C ALA A 84 14.12 -0.93 -0.38
N ASP A 85 14.86 0.03 -0.94
CA ASP A 85 16.02 0.60 -0.27
C ASP A 85 15.61 1.49 0.90
N GLU A 86 16.59 2.02 1.62
CA GLU A 86 16.37 2.89 2.78
C GLU A 86 15.51 4.11 2.46
N GLY A 87 15.72 4.72 1.29
CA GLY A 87 14.97 5.90 0.85
C GLY A 87 13.49 5.60 0.70
N ARG A 88 13.15 4.59 -0.11
CA ARG A 88 11.74 4.18 -0.30
C ARG A 88 11.14 3.62 0.98
N SER A 89 11.91 2.88 1.79
CA SER A 89 11.45 2.34 3.06
C SER A 89 11.04 3.45 4.05
N ASN A 90 11.77 4.56 4.09
CA ASN A 90 11.42 5.72 4.93
C ASN A 90 10.09 6.34 4.51
N TRP A 91 9.84 6.50 3.21
CA TRP A 91 8.57 7.05 2.72
C TRP A 91 7.39 6.11 2.90
N ILE A 92 7.60 4.80 2.74
CA ILE A 92 6.58 3.81 3.09
C ILE A 92 6.29 3.86 4.59
N HIS A 93 7.31 4.00 5.45
CA HIS A 93 7.09 4.16 6.89
C HIS A 93 6.27 5.41 7.22
N THR A 94 6.57 6.56 6.60
CA THR A 94 5.73 7.77 6.72
C THR A 94 4.28 7.47 6.37
N ALA A 95 4.01 6.79 5.24
CA ALA A 95 2.65 6.41 4.85
C ALA A 95 1.94 5.55 5.92
N VAL A 96 2.65 4.63 6.57
CA VAL A 96 2.08 3.80 7.66
C VAL A 96 1.68 4.67 8.85
N ILE A 97 2.52 5.63 9.26
CA ILE A 97 2.22 6.57 10.34
C ILE A 97 1.00 7.42 9.98
N GLU A 98 0.97 8.00 8.78
CA GLU A 98 -0.13 8.87 8.34
C GLU A 98 -1.48 8.13 8.28
N VAL A 99 -1.49 6.85 7.91
CA VAL A 99 -2.73 6.08 7.78
C VAL A 99 -3.19 5.46 9.11
N PHE A 100 -2.27 5.01 9.96
CA PHE A 100 -2.59 4.23 11.17
C PHE A 100 -2.25 4.92 12.49
N GLY A 101 -1.69 6.13 12.46
CA GLY A 101 -1.34 6.91 13.66
C GLY A 101 -2.53 7.37 14.50
N VAL A 102 -3.75 7.32 13.96
CA VAL A 102 -4.92 7.88 14.63
C VAL A 102 -5.69 6.84 15.44
N SER A 103 -6.01 5.67 14.87
CA SER A 103 -6.96 4.71 15.47
C SER A 103 -6.30 3.39 15.84
N ALA A 104 -6.33 3.03 17.13
CA ALA A 104 -5.83 1.75 17.61
C ALA A 104 -6.53 0.56 16.95
N ALA A 105 -7.85 0.63 16.79
CA ALA A 105 -8.63 -0.46 16.20
C ALA A 105 -8.24 -0.72 14.73
N GLU A 106 -7.97 0.33 13.97
CA GLU A 106 -7.57 0.22 12.56
C GLU A 106 -6.14 -0.31 12.43
N ARG A 107 -5.23 0.17 13.28
CA ARG A 107 -3.86 -0.35 13.40
C ARG A 107 -3.87 -1.83 13.76
N ASP A 108 -4.65 -2.23 14.77
CA ASP A 108 -4.69 -3.61 15.26
C ASP A 108 -5.25 -4.58 14.21
N ALA A 109 -6.28 -4.16 13.48
CA ALA A 109 -6.78 -4.93 12.34
C ALA A 109 -5.71 -5.12 11.25
N ALA A 110 -4.90 -4.09 10.97
CA ALA A 110 -3.79 -4.20 10.01
C ALA A 110 -2.68 -5.13 10.50
N VAL A 111 -2.34 -5.10 11.81
CA VAL A 111 -1.39 -6.04 12.44
C VAL A 111 -1.81 -7.48 12.21
N LEU A 112 -3.08 -7.82 12.48
CA LEU A 112 -3.61 -9.18 12.28
C LEU A 112 -3.52 -9.65 10.82
N ILE A 113 -3.76 -8.74 9.86
CA ILE A 113 -3.59 -9.07 8.44
C ILE A 113 -2.11 -9.31 8.11
N CYS A 114 -1.19 -8.52 8.67
CA CYS A 114 0.24 -8.72 8.47
C CYS A 114 0.73 -10.04 9.08
N GLU A 115 0.18 -10.48 10.20
CA GLU A 115 0.47 -11.81 10.78
C GLU A 115 0.07 -12.93 9.82
N GLN A 116 -1.12 -12.86 9.22
CA GLN A 116 -1.56 -13.83 8.20
C GLN A 116 -0.65 -13.80 6.97
N LEU A 117 -0.28 -12.61 6.49
CA LEU A 117 0.61 -12.45 5.34
C LEU A 117 2.04 -12.95 5.61
N ALA A 118 2.47 -12.99 6.88
CA ALA A 118 3.79 -13.50 7.24
C ALA A 118 3.93 -15.02 6.99
N GLU A 119 2.81 -15.73 6.86
CA GLU A 119 2.80 -17.14 6.49
C GLU A 119 3.08 -17.35 4.99
N GLU A 120 2.81 -16.34 4.15
CA GLU A 120 2.99 -16.38 2.69
C GLU A 120 4.42 -16.06 2.24
N ASP A 121 5.07 -16.97 1.50
CA ASP A 121 6.50 -16.83 1.12
C ASP A 121 6.88 -15.49 0.48
N ALA A 122 6.11 -15.03 -0.52
CA ALA A 122 6.47 -13.83 -1.28
C ALA A 122 6.27 -12.50 -0.52
N ALA A 123 5.51 -12.51 0.57
CA ALA A 123 5.25 -11.33 1.39
C ALA A 123 5.88 -11.42 2.79
N ARG A 124 6.34 -12.61 3.22
CA ARG A 124 6.77 -12.92 4.59
C ARG A 124 7.67 -11.86 5.22
N VAL A 125 8.80 -11.56 4.58
CA VAL A 125 9.80 -10.63 5.11
C VAL A 125 9.21 -9.22 5.25
N GLY A 126 8.52 -8.75 4.22
CA GLY A 126 7.92 -7.43 4.22
C GLY A 126 6.70 -7.31 5.14
N ALA A 127 5.94 -8.38 5.32
CA ALA A 127 4.81 -8.44 6.23
C ALA A 127 5.26 -8.38 7.69
N GLY A 128 6.35 -9.07 8.03
CA GLY A 128 7.01 -8.94 9.33
C GLY A 128 7.45 -7.49 9.61
N ARG A 129 8.13 -6.86 8.65
CA ARG A 129 8.54 -5.44 8.76
C ARG A 129 7.33 -4.52 8.94
N LEU A 130 6.29 -4.68 8.13
CA LEU A 130 5.09 -3.84 8.21
C LEU A 130 4.37 -4.03 9.56
N ARG A 131 4.27 -5.26 10.06
CA ARG A 131 3.75 -5.55 11.39
C ARG A 131 4.55 -4.84 12.49
N ASP A 132 5.87 -4.90 12.40
CA ASP A 132 6.75 -4.27 13.39
C ASP A 132 6.60 -2.74 13.37
N LEU A 133 6.50 -2.13 12.19
CA LEU A 133 6.19 -0.70 12.04
C LEU A 133 4.83 -0.34 12.66
N LEU A 134 3.78 -1.10 12.33
CA LEU A 134 2.44 -0.89 12.88
C LEU A 134 2.44 -1.02 14.40
N SER A 135 3.16 -2.00 14.95
CA SER A 135 3.21 -2.27 16.40
C SER A 135 3.96 -1.18 17.17
N ALA A 136 4.89 -0.48 16.51
CA ALA A 136 5.62 0.65 17.07
C ALA A 136 4.77 1.95 17.13
N ILE A 137 3.65 2.02 16.40
CA ILE A 137 2.77 3.18 16.43
C ILE A 137 2.02 3.24 17.76
N THR A 138 2.11 4.41 18.40
CA THR A 138 1.25 4.78 19.53
C THR A 138 0.05 5.58 18.98
N PRO A 139 -1.13 4.97 18.83
CA PRO A 139 -2.29 5.64 18.26
C PRO A 139 -2.87 6.69 19.22
N VAL A 140 -3.50 7.73 18.66
CA VAL A 140 -4.14 8.81 19.43
C VAL A 140 -5.46 8.35 20.05
N LEU A 141 -6.27 7.60 19.31
CA LEU A 141 -7.60 7.16 19.70
C LEU A 141 -7.62 5.67 20.05
N PHE A 142 -8.13 5.38 21.25
CA PHE A 142 -8.37 4.02 21.74
C PHE A 142 -9.87 3.72 21.73
N PRO A 143 -10.29 2.46 21.50
CA PRO A 143 -11.69 2.10 21.59
C PRO A 143 -12.23 2.43 22.97
N THR A 144 -13.35 3.14 23.03
CA THR A 144 -14.09 3.34 24.27
C THR A 144 -14.69 2.00 24.69
N VAL A 145 -14.24 1.45 25.81
CA VAL A 145 -14.87 0.26 26.41
C VAL A 145 -16.34 0.60 26.71
N PRO A 146 -17.32 -0.18 26.23
CA PRO A 146 -18.73 0.02 26.60
C PRO A 146 -19.00 -0.28 28.08
#